data_AF-A0A385YRK8-F1
#
_entry.id   AF-A0A385YRK8-F1
#
_cell.length_a   1.000
_cell.length_b   1.000
_cell.length_c   1.000
_cell.angle_alpha   90.00
_cell.angle_beta   90.00
_cell.angle_gamma   90.00
#
_symmetry.space_group_name_H-M   'P 1'
#
loop_
_entity.id
_entity.type
_entity.pdbx_description
1 polymer ?
#
loop_
_entity_poly.entity_id
_entity_poly.type
_entity_poly.pdbx_seq_one_letter_code
_entity_poly.pdbx_strand_id
1 'polypeptide(L)'
;MNNPVLYVKSPPVHHLPKAARVKDTLVNENLERQDDVIDLMEKRLAYFTTDFNRRAYGDITLVMQNEERISGKVLGIEPGAVQFESGETQLTLDSADILEIEWLGKPFPLRVGNN
;
A
#
# COMPACT_ATOMS: atom_id res chain seq x y z
N MET A 1 -36.71 -41.35 49.44
CA MET A 1 -37.71 -40.26 49.38
C MET A 1 -37.49 -39.52 48.08
N ASN A 2 -38.41 -39.71 47.13
CA ASN A 2 -38.40 -39.14 45.79
C ASN A 2 -38.91 -37.70 45.85
N ASN A 3 -38.20 -36.76 45.21
CA ASN A 3 -38.79 -35.47 44.84
C ASN A 3 -38.68 -35.34 43.30
N PRO A 4 -39.81 -35.20 42.58
CA PRO A 4 -39.85 -35.27 41.13
C PRO A 4 -39.43 -33.95 40.45
N VAL A 5 -38.58 -34.07 39.45
CA VAL A 5 -38.15 -32.97 38.58
C VAL A 5 -39.31 -32.54 37.68
N LEU A 6 -39.77 -31.29 37.85
CA LEU A 6 -40.76 -30.66 36.97
C LEU A 6 -40.10 -30.28 35.64
N TYR A 7 -40.60 -30.90 34.56
CA TYR A 7 -40.22 -30.61 33.17
C TYR A 7 -40.89 -29.32 32.70
N VAL A 8 -40.09 -28.33 32.32
CA VAL A 8 -40.56 -27.19 31.52
C VAL A 8 -40.07 -27.40 30.10
N LYS A 9 -40.99 -27.66 29.16
CA LYS A 9 -40.70 -27.82 27.73
C LYS A 9 -40.21 -26.49 27.17
N SER A 10 -38.93 -26.40 26.81
CA SER A 10 -38.43 -25.32 25.96
C SER A 10 -38.89 -25.53 24.50
N PRO A 11 -39.19 -24.45 23.74
CA PRO A 11 -39.58 -24.58 22.34
C PRO A 11 -38.42 -25.12 21.48
N PRO A 12 -38.72 -25.75 20.33
CA PRO A 12 -37.70 -26.41 19.51
C PRO A 12 -36.64 -25.42 19.05
N VAL A 13 -35.38 -25.74 19.36
CA VAL A 13 -34.22 -25.03 18.84
C VAL A 13 -34.14 -25.31 17.35
N HIS A 14 -34.42 -24.32 16.52
CA HIS A 14 -34.04 -24.38 15.12
C HIS A 14 -32.52 -24.50 15.05
N HIS A 15 -32.03 -25.61 14.50
CA HIS A 15 -30.62 -25.78 14.16
C HIS A 15 -30.26 -24.75 13.09
N LEU A 16 -29.68 -23.62 13.49
CA LEU A 16 -28.90 -22.79 12.59
C LEU A 16 -27.65 -23.60 12.19
N PRO A 17 -27.33 -23.71 10.88
CA PRO A 17 -26.15 -24.42 10.46
C PRO A 17 -24.91 -23.73 11.04
N LYS A 18 -23.97 -24.53 11.55
CA LYS A 18 -22.63 -24.09 11.98
C LYS A 18 -22.06 -23.19 10.88
N ALA A 19 -21.96 -21.89 11.16
CA ALA A 19 -21.19 -20.98 10.34
C ALA A 19 -19.74 -21.50 10.32
N ALA A 20 -19.37 -22.07 9.16
CA ALA A 20 -18.02 -22.44 8.84
C ALA A 20 -17.19 -21.16 8.69
N ARG A 21 -16.01 -21.17 9.33
CA ARG A 21 -14.83 -20.34 9.05
C ARG A 21 -15.10 -18.86 8.76
N VAL A 22 -15.05 -18.05 9.81
CA VAL A 22 -14.48 -16.70 9.69
C VAL A 22 -12.97 -16.86 9.89
N LYS A 23 -12.20 -17.08 8.82
CA LYS A 23 -10.73 -17.00 8.89
C LYS A 23 -9.99 -16.69 7.59
N ASP A 24 -10.67 -16.44 6.48
CA ASP A 24 -10.01 -16.17 5.18
C ASP A 24 -10.21 -14.74 4.66
N THR A 25 -11.05 -13.91 5.29
CA THR A 25 -11.39 -12.57 4.76
C THR A 25 -10.39 -11.47 5.13
N LEU A 26 -9.62 -11.62 6.22
CA LEU A 26 -8.69 -10.57 6.68
C LEU A 26 -7.35 -10.53 5.92
N VAL A 27 -7.03 -11.58 5.16
CA VAL A 27 -5.77 -11.64 4.39
C VAL A 27 -5.92 -10.95 3.04
N ASN A 28 -7.07 -11.07 2.37
CA ASN A 28 -7.30 -10.43 1.07
C ASN A 28 -7.36 -8.91 1.15
N GLU A 29 -8.03 -8.33 2.16
CA GLU A 29 -8.13 -6.87 2.25
C GLU A 29 -6.77 -6.18 2.50
N ASN A 30 -5.80 -6.87 3.11
CA ASN A 30 -4.46 -6.32 3.34
C ASN A 30 -3.57 -6.41 2.10
N LEU A 31 -3.74 -7.44 1.28
CA LEU A 31 -3.03 -7.59 0.00
C LEU A 31 -3.55 -6.59 -1.04
N GLU A 32 -4.88 -6.48 -1.19
CA GLU A 32 -5.49 -5.51 -2.12
C GLU A 32 -5.09 -4.07 -1.79
N ARG A 33 -5.04 -3.70 -0.49
CA ARG A 33 -4.59 -2.37 -0.08
C ARG A 33 -3.09 -2.12 -0.32
N GLN A 34 -2.24 -3.15 -0.26
CA GLN A 34 -0.82 -2.99 -0.55
C GLN A 34 -0.58 -2.77 -2.04
N ASP A 35 -1.26 -3.54 -2.87
CA ASP A 35 -1.20 -3.38 -4.33
C ASP A 35 -1.68 -1.98 -4.72
N ASP A 36 -2.77 -1.49 -4.13
CA ASP A 36 -3.27 -0.13 -4.38
C ASP A 36 -2.27 0.98 -3.99
N VAL A 37 -1.50 0.78 -2.92
CA VAL A 37 -0.50 1.76 -2.43
C VAL A 37 0.75 1.75 -3.32
N ILE A 38 1.22 0.57 -3.73
CA ILE A 38 2.36 0.44 -4.67
C ILE A 38 1.98 1.08 -6.01
N ASP A 39 0.80 0.75 -6.52
CA ASP A 39 0.22 1.36 -7.72
C ASP A 39 0.19 2.89 -7.63
N LEU A 40 -0.17 3.43 -6.45
CA LEU A 40 -0.19 4.86 -6.24
C LEU A 40 1.21 5.46 -6.24
N MET A 41 2.18 4.84 -5.54
CA MET A 41 3.56 5.31 -5.52
C MET A 41 4.17 5.30 -6.93
N GLU A 42 3.94 4.24 -7.70
CA GLU A 42 4.39 4.15 -9.09
C GLU A 42 3.76 5.22 -9.97
N LYS A 43 2.44 5.46 -9.85
CA LYS A 43 1.78 6.59 -10.53
C LYS A 43 2.41 7.92 -10.14
N ARG A 44 2.86 8.06 -8.89
CA ARG A 44 3.50 9.29 -8.43
C ARG A 44 4.90 9.47 -8.99
N LEU A 45 5.70 8.42 -8.98
CA LEU A 45 7.02 8.42 -9.61
C LEU A 45 6.90 8.65 -11.12
N ALA A 46 5.85 8.13 -11.76
CA ALA A 46 5.65 8.20 -13.21
C ALA A 46 5.51 9.66 -13.66
N TYR A 47 4.97 10.52 -12.80
CA TYR A 47 4.90 11.95 -13.04
C TYR A 47 6.29 12.53 -13.37
N PHE A 48 7.35 12.06 -12.73
CA PHE A 48 8.71 12.56 -12.91
C PHE A 48 9.46 11.96 -14.09
N THR A 49 8.88 11.02 -14.85
CA THR A 49 9.57 10.39 -15.99
C THR A 49 9.56 11.25 -17.26
N THR A 50 8.66 12.23 -17.34
CA THR A 50 8.57 13.11 -18.52
C THR A 50 9.70 14.14 -18.55
N ASP A 51 10.22 14.46 -19.73
CA ASP A 51 11.28 15.47 -19.89
C ASP A 51 10.90 16.83 -19.30
N PHE A 52 9.63 17.23 -19.45
CA PHE A 52 9.12 18.46 -18.88
C PHE A 52 9.21 18.45 -17.35
N ASN A 53 8.71 17.40 -16.69
CA ASN A 53 8.73 17.34 -15.23
C ASN A 53 10.14 17.13 -14.68
N ARG A 54 10.99 16.31 -15.32
CA ARG A 54 12.42 16.20 -14.96
C ARG A 54 13.11 17.55 -14.95
N ARG A 55 12.81 18.39 -15.96
CA ARG A 55 13.41 19.72 -16.07
C ARG A 55 12.79 20.73 -15.10
N ALA A 56 11.49 20.64 -14.85
CA ALA A 56 10.77 21.58 -13.99
C ALA A 56 11.06 21.36 -12.50
N TYR A 57 11.14 20.10 -12.07
CA TYR A 57 11.33 19.73 -10.67
C TYR A 57 12.80 19.49 -10.31
N GLY A 58 13.64 19.13 -11.29
CA GLY A 58 15.05 18.83 -11.05
C GLY A 58 15.19 17.54 -10.25
N ASP A 59 16.06 17.58 -9.25
CA ASP A 59 16.29 16.45 -8.34
C ASP A 59 15.18 16.40 -7.28
N ILE A 60 14.61 15.21 -7.09
CA ILE A 60 13.67 14.88 -6.02
C ILE A 60 14.38 14.02 -4.98
N THR A 61 13.83 13.95 -3.78
CA THR A 61 14.33 13.07 -2.72
C THR A 61 13.33 11.94 -2.50
N LEU A 62 13.81 10.70 -2.60
CA LEU A 62 13.07 9.52 -2.19
C LEU A 62 13.38 9.25 -0.72
N VAL A 63 12.35 9.18 0.11
CA VAL A 63 12.45 8.73 1.50
C VAL A 63 12.07 7.25 1.51
N MET A 64 13.00 6.41 1.88
CA MET A 64 12.83 4.96 1.93
C MET A 64 12.19 4.53 3.26
N GLN A 65 11.64 3.32 3.35
CA GLN A 65 11.03 2.79 4.59
C GLN A 65 12.01 2.70 5.76
N ASN A 66 13.31 2.54 5.49
CA ASN A 66 14.38 2.55 6.48
C ASN A 66 14.83 3.98 6.88
N GLU A 67 14.07 5.01 6.49
CA GLU A 67 14.38 6.44 6.68
C GLU A 67 15.61 6.95 5.90
N GLU A 68 16.21 6.13 5.05
CA GLU A 68 17.25 6.55 4.12
C GLU A 68 16.68 7.55 3.11
N ARG A 69 17.50 8.54 2.73
CA ARG A 69 17.12 9.58 1.78
C ARG A 69 18.06 9.55 0.58
N ILE A 70 17.49 9.38 -0.60
CA ILE A 70 18.24 9.33 -1.86
C ILE A 70 17.74 10.46 -2.75
N SER A 71 18.62 11.41 -3.07
CA SER A 71 18.29 12.53 -3.95
C SER A 71 18.76 12.28 -5.38
N GLY A 72 17.95 12.65 -6.36
CA GLY A 72 18.23 12.37 -7.76
C GLY A 72 17.04 12.49 -8.68
N LYS A 73 17.12 11.86 -9.86
CA LYS A 73 16.10 11.94 -10.91
C LYS A 73 15.52 10.59 -11.25
N VAL A 74 14.22 10.56 -11.49
CA VAL A 74 13.56 9.36 -12.03
C VAL A 74 13.86 9.26 -13.53
N LEU A 75 14.51 8.17 -13.93
CA LEU A 75 14.82 7.88 -15.33
C LEU A 75 13.68 7.11 -16.00
N GLY A 76 13.08 6.17 -15.29
CA GLY A 76 12.04 5.26 -15.79
C GLY A 76 11.40 4.45 -14.66
N ILE A 77 10.30 3.77 -14.97
CA ILE A 77 9.57 2.92 -14.03
C ILE A 77 9.24 1.61 -14.73
N GLU A 78 9.45 0.53 -13.99
CA GLU A 78 9.06 -0.82 -14.32
C GLU A 78 8.10 -1.34 -13.24
N PRO A 79 7.32 -2.38 -13.49
CA PRO A 79 6.44 -2.94 -12.47
C PRO A 79 7.24 -3.35 -11.22
N GLY A 80 6.94 -2.75 -10.08
CA GLY A 80 7.61 -2.96 -8.79
C GLY A 80 8.95 -2.25 -8.62
N ALA A 81 9.43 -1.49 -9.61
CA ALA A 81 10.77 -0.89 -9.54
C ALA A 81 10.87 0.49 -10.21
N VAL A 82 11.74 1.33 -9.67
CA VAL A 82 12.09 2.63 -10.25
C VAL A 82 13.56 2.68 -10.62
N GLN A 83 13.83 3.16 -11.83
CA GLN A 83 15.18 3.51 -12.28
C GLN A 83 15.46 4.96 -11.86
N PHE A 84 16.47 5.15 -11.03
CA PHE A 84 16.78 6.42 -10.39
C PHE A 84 18.24 6.81 -10.58
N GLU A 85 18.52 8.05 -10.92
CA GLU A 85 19.87 8.59 -11.07
C GLU A 85 20.22 9.47 -9.88
N SER A 86 21.19 9.07 -9.06
CA SER A 86 21.73 9.86 -7.96
C SER A 86 23.17 10.25 -8.27
N GLY A 87 23.39 11.52 -8.61
CA GLY A 87 24.69 12.01 -9.07
C GLY A 87 25.13 11.31 -10.36
N GLU A 88 26.25 10.58 -10.30
CA GLU A 88 26.79 9.81 -11.44
C GLU A 88 26.36 8.33 -11.41
N THR A 89 25.55 7.93 -10.43
CA THR A 89 25.15 6.54 -10.21
C THR A 89 23.70 6.32 -10.62
N GLN A 90 23.46 5.28 -11.42
CA GLN A 90 22.11 4.78 -11.68
C GLN A 90 21.80 3.62 -10.73
N LEU A 91 20.63 3.69 -10.12
CA LEU A 91 20.10 2.77 -9.12
C LEU A 91 18.78 2.19 -9.62
N THR A 92 18.50 0.95 -9.24
CA THR A 92 17.17 0.36 -9.36
C THR A 92 16.67 0.12 -7.96
N LEU A 93 15.57 0.79 -7.60
CA LEU A 93 14.98 0.75 -6.26
C LEU A 93 13.62 0.06 -6.34
N ASP A 94 13.28 -0.72 -5.32
CA ASP A 94 11.94 -1.31 -5.20
C ASP A 94 10.93 -0.19 -4.88
N SER A 95 9.86 -0.10 -5.65
CA SER A 95 8.80 0.89 -5.45
C SER A 95 8.11 0.72 -4.10
N ALA A 96 8.03 -0.50 -3.57
CA ALA A 96 7.44 -0.80 -2.27
C ALA A 96 8.29 -0.26 -1.10
N ASP A 97 9.62 -0.13 -1.30
CA ASP A 97 10.54 0.38 -0.28
C ASP A 97 10.51 1.92 -0.17
N ILE A 98 9.81 2.61 -1.07
CA ILE A 98 9.69 4.07 -1.05
C ILE A 98 8.49 4.46 -0.19
N LEU A 99 8.77 5.21 0.87
CA LEU A 99 7.76 5.74 1.79
C LEU A 99 7.15 7.05 1.29
N GLU A 100 8.01 7.98 0.86
CA GLU A 100 7.59 9.32 0.45
C GLU A 100 8.48 9.89 -0.64
N ILE A 101 7.91 10.77 -1.47
CA ILE A 101 8.65 11.58 -2.42
C ILE A 101 8.64 13.01 -1.88
N GLU A 102 9.81 13.60 -1.69
CA GLU A 102 9.98 15.00 -1.31
C GLU A 102 10.51 15.82 -2.49
N TRP A 103 10.06 17.07 -2.58
CA TRP A 103 10.62 18.08 -3.46
C TRP A 103 10.95 19.33 -2.65
N LEU A 104 12.20 19.81 -2.77
CA LEU A 104 12.73 20.93 -1.97
C LEU A 104 12.49 20.75 -0.46
N GLY A 105 12.67 19.51 0.04
CA GLY A 105 12.51 19.15 1.45
C GLY A 105 11.07 19.16 1.96
N LYS A 106 10.08 19.06 1.06
CA LYS A 106 8.67 18.97 1.42
C LYS A 106 8.02 17.78 0.72
N PRO A 107 7.06 17.10 1.38
CA PRO A 107 6.27 16.05 0.74
C PRO A 107 5.66 16.53 -0.57
N PHE A 108 5.86 15.78 -1.65
CA PHE A 108 5.34 16.12 -2.96
C PHE A 108 3.84 15.81 -3.03
N PRO A 109 2.96 16.82 -3.17
CA PRO A 109 1.53 16.63 -3.06
C PRO A 109 0.97 16.17 -4.40
N LEU A 110 1.01 14.86 -4.66
CA LEU A 110 0.18 14.30 -5.72
C LEU A 110 -1.22 14.07 -5.19
N ARG A 111 -2.12 14.98 -5.57
CA ARG A 111 -3.56 14.77 -5.41
C ARG A 111 -3.93 13.53 -6.19
N VAL A 112 -4.28 12.47 -5.48
CA VAL A 112 -5.00 11.34 -6.08
C VAL A 112 -6.35 11.92 -6.49
N GLY A 113 -6.56 12.15 -7.78
CA GLY A 113 -7.91 12.45 -8.26
C GLY A 113 -8.76 11.23 -7.97
N ASN A 114 -9.76 11.34 -7.09
CA ASN A 114 -10.81 10.33 -7.01
C ASN A 114 -11.48 10.29 -8.38
N ASN A 115 -11.23 9.22 -9.13
CA ASN A 115 -11.93 8.93 -10.37
C ASN A 115 -12.97 7.85 -10.08
#